data_AF-A0A7J0F9E0-F1
#
_entry.id   AF-A0A7J0F9E0-F1
#
_cell.length_a   1.000
_cell.length_b   1.000
_cell.length_c   1.000
_cell.angle_alpha   90.00
_cell.angle_beta   90.00
_cell.angle_gamma   90.00
#
_symmetry.space_group_name_H-M   'P 1'
#
loop_
_entity.id
_entity.type
_entity.pdbx_description
1 polymer ?
#
loop_
_entity_poly.entity_id
_entity_poly.type
_entity_poly.pdbx_seq_one_letter_code
_entity_poly.pdbx_strand_id
1 'polypeptide(L)'
;MAAKEAAVEEEEQVVNPWEVSAKDGGKIDYDKLIDKFGCQRLDQSLIDRVQRITSRPPHVFLRRGVFFAHRDFNEILDAYERGHKFYLYTGRGPSSEALHLGHLVPFHVHQDAFKVPLVIQLTDDEKMYVEKLIGGREQETCS
;
A
#
# COMPACT_ATOMS: atom_id res chain seq x y z
N MET A 1 33.79 5.46 31.95
CA MET A 1 32.91 6.41 31.24
C MET A 1 31.62 5.67 30.93
N ALA A 2 30.52 6.02 31.59
CA ALA A 2 29.23 5.36 31.39
C ALA A 2 28.55 5.92 30.14
N ALA A 3 28.13 5.01 29.26
CA ALA A 3 27.30 5.30 28.11
C ALA A 3 25.99 5.93 28.57
N LYS A 4 25.60 7.04 27.94
CA LYS A 4 24.26 7.59 28.05
C LYS A 4 23.54 7.21 26.75
N GLU A 5 22.93 6.03 26.75
CA GLU A 5 21.94 5.68 25.73
C GLU A 5 20.80 6.69 25.85
N ALA A 6 20.66 7.53 24.83
CA ALA A 6 19.48 8.36 24.68
C ALA A 6 18.33 7.43 24.27
N ALA A 7 17.39 7.20 25.19
CA ALA A 7 16.13 6.56 24.87
C ALA A 7 15.43 7.43 23.80
N VAL A 8 15.35 6.91 22.58
CA VAL A 8 14.48 7.46 21.54
C VAL A 8 13.07 7.13 22.01
N GLU A 9 12.28 8.14 22.39
CA GLU A 9 10.85 7.94 22.60
C GLU A 9 10.27 7.36 21.32
N GLU A 10 9.76 6.13 21.38
CA GLU A 10 9.07 5.51 20.26
C GLU A 10 7.77 6.28 20.02
N GLU A 11 7.81 7.24 19.09
CA GLU A 11 6.58 7.87 18.60
C GLU A 11 5.71 6.80 17.94
N GLU A 12 4.65 6.42 18.64
CA GLU A 12 3.70 5.40 18.21
C GLU A 12 2.78 6.00 17.14
N GLN A 13 2.98 5.59 15.88
CA GLN A 13 2.13 5.97 14.75
C GLN A 13 1.01 4.94 14.51
N VAL A 14 -0.20 5.43 14.25
CA VAL A 14 -1.38 4.60 13.95
C VAL A 14 -1.61 4.60 12.44
N VAL A 15 -1.50 3.42 11.83
CA VAL A 15 -1.82 3.21 10.41
C VAL A 15 -2.65 1.95 10.30
N ASN A 16 -3.93 2.11 9.97
CA ASN A 16 -4.87 1.03 9.71
C ASN A 16 -5.82 1.43 8.56
N PRO A 17 -6.71 0.53 8.07
CA PRO A 17 -7.60 0.86 6.95
C PRO A 17 -8.58 2.02 7.17
N TRP A 18 -8.78 2.46 8.41
CA TRP A 18 -9.77 3.47 8.81
C TRP A 18 -9.13 4.78 9.30
N GLU A 19 -7.92 4.71 9.84
CA GLU A 19 -7.23 5.83 10.49
C GLU A 19 -5.74 5.84 10.14
N VAL A 20 -5.24 7.04 9.87
CA VAL A 20 -3.81 7.35 9.73
C VAL A 20 -3.51 8.56 10.60
N SER A 21 -2.77 8.38 11.70
CA SER A 21 -2.37 9.44 12.61
C SER A 21 -0.93 9.25 13.10
N ALA A 22 -0.19 10.36 13.18
CA ALA A 22 1.14 10.43 13.78
C ALA A 22 1.05 11.33 15.01
N LYS A 23 1.81 11.01 16.06
CA LYS A 23 1.85 11.80 17.29
C LYS A 23 2.27 13.25 16.96
N ASP A 24 1.58 14.22 17.56
CA ASP A 24 1.84 15.67 17.44
C ASP A 24 1.83 16.27 16.01
N GLY A 25 1.13 15.64 15.07
CA GLY A 25 1.08 16.11 13.67
C GLY A 25 2.40 15.91 12.92
N GLY A 26 3.27 15.04 13.44
CA GLY A 26 4.52 14.64 12.81
C GLY A 26 4.35 13.95 11.46
N LYS A 27 5.46 13.72 10.77
CA LYS A 27 5.47 12.96 9.50
C LYS A 27 5.43 11.46 9.82
N ILE A 28 4.72 10.71 8.99
CA ILE A 28 4.70 9.24 9.04
C ILE A 28 6.09 8.71 8.75
N ASP A 29 6.58 7.83 9.62
CA ASP A 29 7.84 7.11 9.45
C ASP A 29 7.58 5.84 8.65
N TYR A 30 7.85 5.88 7.35
CA TYR A 30 7.62 4.76 6.45
C TYR A 30 8.55 3.57 6.70
N ASP A 31 9.74 3.76 7.26
CA ASP A 31 10.67 2.66 7.57
C ASP A 31 10.12 1.80 8.70
N LYS A 32 9.60 2.45 9.76
CA LYS A 32 8.88 1.73 10.83
C LYS A 32 7.65 0.97 10.33
N LEU A 33 6.96 1.47 9.29
CA LEU A 33 5.83 0.76 8.71
C LEU A 33 6.26 -0.49 7.95
N ILE A 34 7.38 -0.44 7.23
CA ILE A 34 7.93 -1.61 6.52
C ILE A 34 8.18 -2.73 7.52
N ASP A 35 8.85 -2.42 8.64
CA ASP A 35 9.16 -3.39 9.68
C ASP A 35 7.90 -3.89 10.40
N LYS A 36 7.01 -2.98 10.80
CA LYS A 36 5.76 -3.32 11.52
C LYS A 36 4.86 -4.23 10.70
N PHE A 37 4.74 -3.99 9.40
CA PHE A 37 3.94 -4.85 8.53
C PHE A 37 4.73 -6.07 8.06
N GLY A 38 6.06 -6.10 8.12
CA GLY A 38 6.86 -7.21 7.57
C GLY A 38 6.88 -7.17 6.03
N CYS A 39 6.92 -5.96 5.47
CA CYS A 39 7.17 -5.73 4.06
C CYS A 39 8.67 -5.62 3.80
N GLN A 40 9.08 -5.66 2.54
CA GLN A 40 10.43 -5.36 2.10
C GLN A 40 10.46 -3.97 1.45
N ARG A 41 11.57 -3.25 1.61
CA ARG A 41 11.74 -1.94 0.99
C ARG A 41 11.91 -2.08 -0.52
N LEU A 42 11.19 -1.26 -1.28
CA LEU A 42 11.37 -1.17 -2.72
C LEU A 42 12.60 -0.30 -2.99
N ASP A 43 13.70 -0.97 -3.34
CA ASP A 43 15.00 -0.34 -3.56
C ASP A 43 15.23 0.04 -5.04
N GLN A 44 16.32 0.74 -5.30
CA GLN A 44 16.69 1.12 -6.67
C GLN A 44 17.01 -0.10 -7.53
N SER A 45 17.51 -1.19 -6.94
CA SER A 45 17.87 -2.41 -7.69
C SER A 45 16.63 -3.06 -8.33
N LEU A 46 15.51 -3.10 -7.61
CA LEU A 46 14.21 -3.54 -8.12
C LEU A 46 13.65 -2.62 -9.19
N ILE A 47 13.77 -1.29 -9.00
CA ILE A 47 13.33 -0.31 -9.99
C ILE A 47 14.08 -0.49 -11.32
N ASP A 48 15.40 -0.65 -11.25
CA ASP A 48 16.26 -0.88 -12.41
C ASP A 48 15.95 -2.24 -13.07
N ARG A 49 15.61 -3.25 -12.26
CA ARG A 49 15.15 -4.55 -12.76
C ARG A 49 13.83 -4.43 -13.53
N VAL A 50 12.85 -3.70 -12.99
CA VAL A 50 11.58 -3.41 -13.67
C VAL A 50 11.83 -2.70 -15.00
N GLN A 51 12.73 -1.71 -15.04
CA GLN A 51 13.12 -1.04 -16.29
C GLN A 51 13.66 -2.03 -17.33
N ARG A 52 14.55 -2.93 -16.90
CA ARG A 52 15.22 -3.89 -17.77
C ARG A 52 14.24 -4.88 -18.38
N ILE A 53 13.39 -5.50 -17.56
CA ILE A 53 12.48 -6.56 -18.00
C ILE A 53 11.32 -6.01 -18.84
N THR A 54 10.84 -4.81 -18.53
CA THR A 54 9.72 -4.19 -19.27
C THR A 54 10.20 -3.39 -20.48
N SER A 55 11.51 -3.11 -20.58
CA SER A 55 12.12 -2.23 -21.59
C SER A 55 11.42 -0.86 -21.67
N ARG A 56 10.92 -0.37 -20.54
CA ARG A 56 10.20 0.90 -20.41
C ARG A 56 10.73 1.68 -19.21
N PRO A 57 10.69 3.02 -19.27
CA PRO A 57 11.06 3.84 -18.12
C PRO A 57 10.15 3.50 -16.93
N PRO A 58 10.71 3.21 -15.73
CA PRO A 58 9.93 2.94 -14.53
C PRO A 58 9.00 4.10 -14.24
N HIS A 59 7.79 3.83 -13.81
CA HIS A 59 6.81 4.90 -13.58
C HIS A 59 7.28 5.92 -12.54
N VAL A 60 6.76 7.15 -12.63
CA VAL A 60 7.12 8.26 -11.72
C VAL A 60 6.93 7.92 -10.24
N PHE A 61 5.97 7.05 -9.91
CA PHE A 61 5.70 6.64 -8.53
C PHE A 61 6.74 5.69 -7.95
N LEU A 62 7.37 4.86 -8.79
CA LEU A 62 8.52 4.07 -8.38
C LEU A 62 9.73 5.00 -8.20
N ARG A 63 9.99 5.89 -9.17
CA ARG A 63 11.15 6.79 -9.14
C ARG A 63 11.12 7.83 -8.01
N ARG A 64 9.93 8.24 -7.56
CA ARG A 64 9.74 9.22 -6.48
C ARG A 64 9.56 8.58 -5.10
N GLY A 65 9.62 7.24 -5.00
CA GLY A 65 9.41 6.54 -3.73
C GLY A 65 7.99 6.65 -3.18
N VAL A 66 6.99 6.88 -4.04
CA VAL A 66 5.57 6.84 -3.66
C VAL A 66 5.15 5.39 -3.38
N PHE A 67 5.63 4.46 -4.21
CA PHE A 67 5.69 3.04 -3.85
C PHE A 67 7.03 2.79 -3.18
N PHE A 68 7.00 2.50 -1.87
CA PHE A 68 8.21 2.38 -1.05
C PHE A 68 8.39 0.97 -0.46
N ALA A 69 7.37 0.11 -0.50
CA ALA A 69 7.40 -1.22 0.08
C ALA A 69 6.69 -2.23 -0.82
N HIS A 70 7.07 -3.50 -0.70
CA HIS A 70 6.46 -4.62 -1.40
C HIS A 70 6.50 -5.90 -0.56
N ARG A 71 5.77 -6.94 -1.01
CA ARG A 71 5.96 -8.34 -0.60
C ARG A 71 6.04 -9.20 -1.85
N ASP A 72 6.99 -10.12 -1.86
CA ASP A 72 7.18 -11.14 -2.91
C ASP A 72 7.28 -10.59 -4.34
N PHE A 73 7.62 -9.31 -4.49
CA PHE A 73 7.74 -8.68 -5.81
C PHE A 73 8.86 -9.33 -6.63
N ASN A 74 9.96 -9.71 -5.98
CA ASN A 74 11.03 -10.50 -6.62
C ASN A 74 10.51 -11.77 -7.28
N GLU A 75 9.59 -12.49 -6.62
CA GLU A 75 9.03 -13.73 -7.15
C GLU A 75 8.19 -13.48 -8.41
N ILE A 76 7.45 -12.36 -8.44
CA ILE A 76 6.70 -11.93 -9.62
C ILE A 76 7.65 -11.55 -10.77
N LEU A 77 8.74 -10.86 -10.47
CA LEU A 77 9.75 -10.50 -11.49
C LEU A 77 10.45 -11.75 -12.04
N ASP A 78 10.82 -12.70 -11.17
CA ASP A 78 11.38 -14.00 -11.56
C ASP A 78 10.39 -14.78 -12.44
N ALA A 79 9.11 -14.81 -12.06
CA ALA A 79 8.06 -15.48 -12.82
C ALA A 79 7.90 -14.87 -14.21
N TYR A 80 7.92 -13.53 -14.30
CA TYR A 80 7.84 -12.81 -15.57
C TYR A 80 9.04 -13.10 -16.48
N GLU A 81 10.27 -13.08 -15.94
CA GLU A 81 11.49 -13.41 -16.70
C GLU A 81 11.49 -14.85 -17.21
N ARG A 82 10.89 -15.78 -16.47
CA ARG A 82 10.67 -17.18 -16.89
C ARG A 82 9.52 -17.35 -17.90
N GLY A 83 8.81 -16.27 -18.25
CA GLY A 83 7.66 -16.31 -19.16
C GLY A 83 6.38 -16.88 -18.54
N HIS A 84 6.31 -17.00 -17.21
CA HIS A 84 5.08 -17.37 -16.53
C HIS A 84 4.09 -16.21 -16.55
N LYS A 85 2.81 -16.56 -16.65
CA LYS A 85 1.71 -15.60 -16.66
C LYS A 85 1.36 -15.25 -15.21
N PHE A 86 1.12 -13.97 -14.97
CA PHE A 86 0.50 -13.46 -13.76
C PHE A 86 -0.58 -12.44 -14.15
N TYR A 87 -1.37 -12.00 -13.19
CA TYR A 87 -2.36 -10.94 -13.36
C TYR A 87 -2.28 -9.96 -12.20
N LEU A 88 -2.75 -8.74 -12.43
CA LEU A 88 -2.87 -7.72 -11.40
C LEU A 88 -4.26 -7.82 -10.78
N TYR A 89 -4.32 -7.73 -9.46
CA TYR A 89 -5.56 -7.68 -8.71
C TYR A 89 -5.54 -6.49 -7.76
N THR A 90 -6.65 -5.77 -7.69
CA THR A 90 -6.85 -4.67 -6.76
C THR A 90 -8.33 -4.53 -6.43
N GLY A 91 -8.63 -3.97 -5.26
CA GLY A 91 -10.00 -3.67 -4.82
C GLY A 91 -10.31 -2.18 -4.84
N ARG A 92 -11.60 -1.85 -4.82
CA ARG A 92 -12.14 -0.53 -4.52
C ARG A 92 -13.38 -0.67 -3.65
N GLY A 93 -13.30 -0.14 -2.44
CA GLY A 93 -14.48 0.10 -1.60
C GLY A 93 -15.28 1.29 -2.15
N PRO A 94 -16.62 1.19 -2.29
CA PRO A 94 -17.45 2.30 -2.75
C PRO A 94 -17.69 3.34 -1.64
N SER A 95 -16.66 4.05 -1.19
CA SER A 95 -16.88 5.23 -0.33
C SER A 95 -17.49 6.40 -1.12
N SER A 96 -18.32 7.20 -0.44
CA SER A 96 -19.07 8.31 -1.04
C SER A 96 -18.14 9.42 -1.52
N GLU A 97 -18.27 9.74 -2.80
CA GLU A 97 -17.94 11.01 -3.48
C GLU A 97 -16.50 11.41 -3.79
N ALA A 98 -15.42 10.89 -3.18
CA ALA A 98 -14.07 11.41 -3.48
C ALA A 98 -13.13 10.41 -4.20
N LEU A 99 -12.99 10.57 -5.52
CA LEU A 99 -11.84 10.07 -6.27
C LEU A 99 -10.60 10.92 -5.93
N HIS A 100 -9.78 10.52 -4.95
CA HIS A 100 -8.47 11.12 -4.75
C HIS A 100 -7.37 10.37 -5.52
N LEU A 101 -6.30 11.08 -5.90
CA LEU A 101 -5.17 10.57 -6.71
C LEU A 101 -4.58 9.26 -6.17
N GLY A 102 -4.63 9.02 -4.86
CA GLY A 102 -4.21 7.76 -4.23
C GLY A 102 -4.92 6.51 -4.77
N HIS A 103 -6.15 6.63 -5.27
CA HIS A 103 -6.87 5.52 -5.92
C HIS A 103 -6.41 5.33 -7.36
N LEU A 104 -6.01 6.36 -8.10
CA LEU A 104 -5.54 6.22 -9.50
C LEU A 104 -4.12 5.62 -9.61
N VAL A 105 -3.37 5.69 -8.53
CA VAL A 105 -1.93 5.37 -8.45
C VAL A 105 -1.57 3.90 -8.70
N PRO A 106 -2.37 2.88 -8.32
CA PRO A 106 -2.07 1.49 -8.63
C PRO A 106 -2.45 1.08 -10.08
N PHE A 107 -3.46 1.72 -10.67
CA PHE A 107 -4.17 1.19 -11.85
C PHE A 107 -3.39 1.27 -13.16
N HIS A 108 -2.58 2.31 -13.37
CA HIS A 108 -1.95 2.57 -14.68
C HIS A 108 -0.47 2.16 -14.76
N VAL A 109 0.16 1.92 -13.62
CA VAL A 109 1.62 1.90 -13.51
C VAL A 109 2.25 0.64 -14.06
N HIS A 110 1.60 -0.50 -13.84
CA HIS A 110 2.16 -1.82 -14.11
C HIS A 110 1.49 -2.51 -15.31
N GLN A 111 0.22 -2.23 -15.60
CA GLN A 111 -0.51 -2.93 -16.67
C GLN A 111 0.15 -2.71 -18.04
N ASP A 112 0.48 -1.47 -18.37
CA ASP A 112 1.10 -1.11 -19.65
C ASP A 112 2.50 -1.69 -19.81
N ALA A 113 3.26 -1.77 -18.71
CA ALA A 113 4.64 -2.23 -18.72
C ALA A 113 4.74 -3.77 -18.81
N PHE A 114 3.89 -4.49 -18.07
CA PHE A 114 3.91 -5.95 -18.01
C PHE A 114 2.96 -6.62 -19.02
N LYS A 115 2.01 -5.88 -19.59
CA LYS A 115 0.99 -6.38 -20.54
C LYS A 115 0.18 -7.56 -19.99
N VAL A 116 -0.21 -7.46 -18.72
CA VAL A 116 -0.95 -8.50 -17.99
C VAL A 116 -2.41 -8.12 -17.77
N PRO A 117 -3.31 -9.10 -17.57
CA PRO A 117 -4.71 -8.83 -17.21
C PRO A 117 -4.78 -8.09 -15.87
N LEU A 118 -5.78 -7.20 -15.73
CA LEU A 118 -6.09 -6.50 -14.49
C LEU A 118 -7.52 -6.83 -14.06
N VAL A 119 -7.67 -7.34 -12.84
CA VAL A 119 -8.97 -7.61 -12.19
C VAL A 119 -9.19 -6.55 -11.11
N ILE A 120 -10.31 -5.83 -11.19
CA ILE A 120 -10.70 -4.82 -10.20
C ILE A 120 -11.95 -5.31 -9.47
N GLN A 121 -11.84 -5.57 -8.17
CA GLN A 121 -12.99 -5.90 -7.34
C GLN A 121 -13.65 -4.62 -6.82
N LEU A 122 -14.97 -4.53 -6.95
CA LEU A 122 -15.78 -3.50 -6.32
C LEU A 122 -16.45 -4.11 -5.08
N THR A 123 -15.98 -3.76 -3.88
CA THR A 123 -16.45 -4.34 -2.60
C THR A 123 -17.68 -3.62 -2.05
N ASP A 124 -18.78 -3.66 -2.81
CA ASP A 124 -20.06 -3.05 -2.42
C ASP A 124 -20.72 -3.78 -1.23
N ASP A 125 -20.49 -5.09 -1.13
CA ASP A 125 -20.92 -5.95 -0.04
C ASP A 125 -20.22 -5.63 1.29
N GLU A 126 -18.90 -5.43 1.29
CA GLU A 126 -18.15 -5.03 2.49
C GLU A 126 -18.70 -3.74 3.09
N LYS A 127 -19.03 -2.75 2.26
CA LYS A 127 -19.61 -1.49 2.72
C LYS A 127 -20.96 -1.72 3.42
N MET A 128 -21.85 -2.53 2.83
CA MET A 128 -23.13 -2.85 3.45
C MET A 128 -22.99 -3.52 4.82
N TYR A 129 -21.99 -4.40 4.99
CA TYR A 129 -21.72 -5.04 6.27
C TYR A 129 -21.09 -4.07 7.29
N VAL A 130 -20.14 -3.23 6.86
CA VAL A 130 -19.49 -2.22 7.71
C VAL A 130 -20.48 -1.16 8.18
N GLU A 131 -21.35 -0.64 7.31
CA GLU A 131 -22.41 0.31 7.69
C GLU A 131 -23.41 -0.30 8.68
N LYS A 132 -23.77 -1.58 8.52
CA LYS A 132 -24.65 -2.28 9.48
C LYS A 132 -23.98 -2.53 10.83
N LEU A 133 -22.68 -2.84 10.84
CA LEU A 133 -21.91 -3.11 12.07
C LEU A 133 -21.53 -1.82 12.84
N ILE A 134 -21.32 -0.72 12.14
CA ILE A 134 -21.02 0.59 12.74
C ILE A 134 -22.31 1.34 13.10
N GLY A 135 -23.33 1.30 12.24
CA GLY A 135 -24.63 1.94 12.48
C GLY A 135 -25.54 1.20 13.48
N GLY A 136 -25.23 -0.04 13.84
CA GLY A 136 -25.99 -0.82 14.82
C GLY A 136 -25.68 -0.53 16.30
N ARG A 137 -24.73 0.38 16.61
CA ARG A 137 -24.27 0.65 17.99
C ARG A 137 -24.80 1.94 18.64
N GLU A 138 -25.83 2.58 18.09
CA GLU A 138 -26.44 3.79 18.66
C GLU A 138 -27.88 3.63 19.20
N GLN A 139 -28.40 2.41 19.36
CA GLN A 139 -29.75 2.20 19.93
C GLN A 139 -29.82 1.19 21.07
N GLU A 140 -28.88 1.20 22.02
CA GLU A 140 -29.09 0.49 23.30
C GLU A 140 -28.50 1.25 24.51
N THR A 141 -28.69 2.57 24.59
CA THR A 141 -28.60 3.29 25.87
C THR A 141 -29.47 4.56 25.87
N CYS A 142 -30.77 4.43 26.12
CA CYS A 142 -31.48 5.32 27.05
C CYS A 142 -32.89 4.77 27.29
N SER A 143 -33.31 4.83 28.56
CA SER A 143 -34.58 4.41 29.15
C SER A 143 -35.83 4.98 28.48
#